data_AF-A9Q6I4-F1
#
_entry.id   AF-A9Q6I4-F1
#
_cell.length_a   1.000
_cell.length_b   1.000
_cell.length_c   1.000
_cell.angle_alpha   90.00
_cell.angle_beta   90.00
_cell.angle_gamma   90.00
#
_symmetry.space_group_name_H-M   'P 1'
#
loop_
_entity.id
_entity.type
_entity.pdbx_description
1 polymer ?
#
loop_
_entity_poly.entity_id
_entity_poly.type
_entity_poly.pdbx_seq_one_letter_code
_entity_poly.pdbx_strand_id
1 'polypeptide(L)' 'WGMKYFWDTLLDADLESDALGWQYISGSLPDGRELDRIDNPQFEGYKFDPYGEYVRRWLPELARLPTEWIHHPWDA' A
#
# COMPACT_ATOMS: atom_id res chain seq x y z
N TRP A 1 4.32 -7.19 14.68
CA TRP A 1 3.05 -7.90 14.43
C TRP A 1 2.77 -8.12 12.94
N GLY A 2 3.01 -7.12 12.06
CA GLY A 2 2.80 -7.25 10.60
C GLY A 2 3.41 -8.50 9.96
N MET A 3 4.71 -8.76 10.15
CA MET A 3 5.37 -9.95 9.60
C MET A 3 4.68 -11.27 9.97
N LYS A 4 4.14 -11.40 11.19
CA LYS A 4 3.43 -12.62 11.61
C LYS A 4 2.12 -12.83 10.86
N TYR A 5 1.42 -11.75 10.51
CA TYR A 5 0.18 -11.83 9.72
C TYR A 5 0.49 -12.20 8.27
N PHE A 6 1.54 -11.60 7.68
CA PHE A 6 2.01 -11.92 6.33
C PHE A 6 2.39 -13.39 6.24
N TRP A 7 3.17 -13.88 7.21
CA TRP A 7 3.58 -15.28 7.31
C TRP A 7 2.41 -16.28 7.37
N ASP A 8 1.27 -15.89 7.94
CA ASP A 8 0.10 -16.76 8.10
C ASP A 8 -0.87 -16.71 6.91
N THR A 9 -0.81 -15.66 6.09
CA THR A 9 -1.84 -15.38 5.06
C THR A 9 -1.32 -15.32 3.63
N LEU A 10 -0.02 -15.09 3.43
CA LEU A 10 0.58 -15.07 2.10
C LEU A 10 0.96 -16.47 1.64
N LEU A 11 0.56 -16.82 0.42
CA LEU A 11 0.90 -18.11 -0.19
C LEU A 11 2.38 -18.20 -0.57
N ASP A 12 3.02 -17.05 -0.80
CA ASP A 12 4.42 -16.88 -1.20
C ASP A 12 5.32 -16.44 -0.05
N ALA A 13 4.88 -16.64 1.20
CA ALA A 13 5.67 -16.35 2.39
C ALA A 13 7.02 -17.09 2.34
N ASP A 14 8.09 -16.31 2.24
CA ASP A 14 9.48 -16.75 2.18
C ASP A 14 10.29 -15.93 3.18
N LEU A 15 11.09 -16.60 4.02
CA LEU A 15 11.72 -15.95 5.16
C LEU A 15 12.68 -14.84 4.72
N GLU A 16 13.51 -15.13 3.73
CA GLU A 16 14.53 -14.23 3.21
C GLU A 16 13.89 -13.03 2.50
N SER A 17 12.92 -13.29 1.62
CA SER A 17 12.25 -12.26 0.83
C SER A 17 11.40 -11.33 1.70
N ASP A 18 10.65 -11.88 2.66
CA ASP A 18 9.85 -11.07 3.59
C ASP A 18 10.75 -10.22 4.49
N ALA A 19 11.82 -10.81 5.06
CA ALA A 19 12.74 -10.08 5.91
C ALA A 19 13.38 -8.91 5.15
N LEU A 20 13.77 -9.11 3.88
CA LEU A 20 14.31 -8.05 3.03
C LEU A 20 13.26 -6.97 2.74
N GLY A 21 12.02 -7.36 2.43
CA GLY A 21 10.90 -6.42 2.21
C GLY A 21 10.64 -5.52 3.43
N TRP A 22 10.59 -6.10 4.63
CA TRP A 22 10.44 -5.34 5.87
C TRP A 22 11.60 -4.39 6.14
N GLN A 23 12.84 -4.77 5.79
CA GLN A 23 14.01 -3.88 5.88
C GLN A 23 13.94 -2.74 4.87
N TYR A 24 13.49 -3.01 3.64
CA TYR A 24 13.36 -2.02 2.57
C TYR A 24 12.35 -0.91 2.92
N ILE A 25 11.17 -1.28 3.46
CA ILE A 25 10.12 -0.29 3.76
C ILE A 25 10.36 0.50 5.06
N SER A 26 11.31 0.10 5.89
CA SER A 26 11.59 0.70 7.21
C SER A 26 12.91 1.48 7.26
N GLY A 27 13.53 1.74 6.12
CA GLY A 27 14.80 2.48 6.05
C GLY A 27 16.00 1.76 6.64
N SER A 28 15.90 0.43 6.83
CA SER A 28 17.03 -0.37 7.32
C SER A 28 18.06 -0.65 6.22
N LEU A 29 17.63 -0.64 4.96
CA LEU A 29 18.52 -0.79 3.79
C LEU A 29 19.04 0.57 3.31
N PRO A 30 20.31 0.67 2.87
CA PRO A 30 20.89 1.91 2.35
C PRO A 30 20.15 2.49 1.12
N ASP A 31 19.49 1.64 0.33
CA ASP A 31 18.70 1.99 -0.85
C ASP A 31 17.18 1.83 -0.61
N GLY A 32 16.79 1.68 0.66
CA GLY A 32 15.40 1.53 1.09
C GLY A 32 14.59 2.82 1.06
N ARG A 33 13.31 2.70 1.44
CA ARG A 33 12.48 3.88 1.75
C ARG A 33 12.94 4.49 3.07
N GLU A 34 13.03 5.81 3.14
CA GLU A 34 13.40 6.53 4.36
C GLU A 34 12.36 6.31 5.49
N LEU A 35 12.82 6.10 6.72
CA LEU A 35 11.96 5.74 7.85
C LEU A 35 10.97 6.86 8.24
N ASP A 36 11.37 8.12 8.06
CA ASP A 36 10.56 9.30 8.39
C ASP A 36 9.64 9.74 7.24
N ARG A 37 9.70 9.07 6.09
CA ARG A 37 8.82 9.36 4.96
C ARG A 37 7.43 8.80 5.18
N ILE A 38 6.44 9.69 5.25
CA ILE A 38 5.02 9.35 5.18
C ILE A 38 4.53 9.64 3.77
N ASP A 39 4.13 8.59 3.05
CA ASP A 39 3.62 8.73 1.69
C ASP A 39 2.20 9.34 1.69
N ASN A 40 1.91 10.21 0.73
CA ASN A 40 0.59 10.80 0.58
C ASN A 40 -0.33 9.87 -0.26
N PRO A 41 -1.46 9.38 0.30
CA PRO A 41 -2.37 8.46 -0.39
C PRO A 41 -2.92 8.99 -1.72
N GLN A 42 -3.13 10.29 -1.86
CA GLN A 42 -3.62 10.91 -3.10
C GLN A 42 -2.63 10.69 -4.25
N PHE A 43 -1.35 11.04 -4.02
CA PHE A 43 -0.33 10.97 -5.07
C PHE A 43 0.08 9.52 -5.36
N GLU A 44 0.26 8.69 -4.33
CA GLU A 44 0.58 7.27 -4.55
C GLU A 44 -0.60 6.53 -5.21
N GLY A 45 -1.84 6.88 -4.85
CA GLY A 45 -3.06 6.35 -5.47
C GLY A 45 -3.11 6.61 -6.97
N TYR A 46 -2.82 7.84 -7.43
CA TYR A 46 -2.76 8.14 -8.86
C TYR A 46 -1.64 7.42 -9.60
N LYS A 47 -0.53 7.14 -8.93
CA LYS A 47 0.60 6.41 -9.51
C LYS A 47 0.31 4.93 -9.71
N PHE A 48 -0.36 4.29 -8.74
CA PHE A 48 -0.56 2.83 -8.73
C PHE A 48 -1.97 2.38 -9.15
N ASP A 49 -2.97 3.26 -9.05
CA ASP A 49 -4.37 3.01 -9.45
C ASP A 49 -5.01 4.27 -10.05
N PRO A 50 -4.58 4.72 -11.24
CA PRO A 50 -4.97 6.01 -11.84
C PRO A 50 -6.47 6.14 -12.12
N TYR A 51 -7.18 5.02 -12.27
CA TYR A 51 -8.63 4.99 -12.55
C TYR A 51 -9.47 4.63 -11.32
N GLY A 52 -8.84 4.21 -10.23
CA GLY A 52 -9.53 3.77 -9.02
C GLY A 52 -10.11 2.36 -9.09
N GLU A 53 -9.83 1.60 -10.15
CA GLU A 53 -10.45 0.30 -10.41
C GLU A 53 -10.10 -0.72 -9.33
N TYR A 54 -8.88 -0.65 -8.77
CA TYR A 54 -8.49 -1.53 -7.67
C TYR A 54 -9.34 -1.25 -6.43
N VAL A 55 -9.51 0.04 -6.09
CA VAL A 55 -10.37 0.45 -4.96
C VAL A 55 -11.82 0.03 -5.21
N ARG A 56 -12.40 0.28 -6.39
CA ARG A 56 -13.80 -0.11 -6.70
C ARG A 56 -14.03 -1.61 -6.60
N ARG A 57 -13.02 -2.42 -6.92
CA ARG A 57 -13.09 -3.88 -6.84
C ARG A 57 -13.09 -4.40 -5.40
N TRP A 58 -12.22 -3.86 -4.54
CA TRP A 58 -12.01 -4.36 -3.19
C TRP A 58 -12.80 -3.63 -2.11
N LEU A 59 -13.21 -2.38 -2.37
CA LEU A 59 -14.05 -1.53 -1.52
C LEU A 59 -15.29 -1.06 -2.33
N PRO A 60 -16.23 -1.97 -2.65
CA PRO A 60 -17.38 -1.66 -3.50
C PRO A 60 -18.30 -0.57 -2.94
N GLU A 61 -18.26 -0.31 -1.63
CA GLU A 61 -18.96 0.82 -0.99
C GLU A 61 -18.51 2.20 -1.51
N LEU A 62 -17.28 2.30 -2.02
CA LEU A 62 -16.73 3.52 -2.62
C LEU A 62 -16.91 3.57 -4.14
N ALA A 63 -17.52 2.54 -4.76
CA ALA A 63 -17.52 2.36 -6.21
C ALA A 63 -18.25 3.43 -7.02
N ARG A 64 -18.96 4.37 -6.37
CA ARG A 64 -19.63 5.50 -7.03
C ARG A 64 -18.91 6.83 -6.85
N LEU A 65 -17.87 6.89 -6.01
CA LEU A 65 -17.08 8.11 -5.86
C LEU A 65 -16.38 8.45 -7.19
N PRO A 66 -16.33 9.74 -7.58
CA PRO A 66 -15.50 10.16 -8.71
C PRO A 66 -14.04 9.75 -8.48
N THR A 67 -13.33 9.37 -9.56
CA THR A 67 -11.94 8.93 -9.47
C THR A 67 -11.03 9.99 -8.85
N GLU A 68 -11.36 11.28 -8.98
CA GLU A 68 -10.66 12.37 -8.29
C GLU A 68 -10.59 12.17 -6.78
N TRP A 69 -11.66 11.68 -6.15
CA TRP A 69 -11.78 11.57 -4.68
C TRP A 69 -11.56 10.16 -4.14
N ILE A 70 -11.41 9.16 -5.01
CA ILE A 70 -11.44 7.75 -4.60
C ILE A 70 -10.30 7.35 -3.66
N HIS A 71 -9.17 8.06 -3.74
CA HIS A 71 -7.98 7.82 -2.90
C HIS A 71 -7.87 8.75 -1.68
N HIS A 72 -8.76 9.74 -1.57
CA HIS A 72 -8.84 10.70 -0.45
C HIS A 72 -10.30 11.11 -0.18
N PRO A 73 -11.20 10.16 0.15
CA PRO A 73 -12.63 10.42 0.27
C PRO A 73 -13.00 11.43 1.37
N TRP A 74 -12.08 11.76 2.29
CA TRP A 74 -12.27 12.77 3.32
C TRP A 74 -12.11 14.21 2.81
N ASP A 75 -11.52 14.42 1.64
CA ASP A 75 -11.32 15.74 1.02
C ASP A 75 -12.40 16.06 -0.05
N ALA A 76 -13.40 15.18 -0.22
CA ALA A 76 -14.44 15.20 -1.25
C ALA A 76 -15.55 16.24 -1.06
#